data_AF-A0A7C9L7M9-F1
#
_entry.id   AF-A0A7C9L7M9-F1
#
_cell.length_a   1.000
_cell.length_b   1.000
_cell.length_c   1.000
_cell.angle_alpha   90.00
_cell.angle_beta   90.00
_cell.angle_gamma   90.00
#
_symmetry.space_group_name_H-M   'P 1'
#
loop_
_entity.id
_entity.type
_entity.pdbx_description
1 polymer ?
#
loop_
_entity_poly.entity_id
_entity_poly.type
_entity_poly.pdbx_seq_one_letter_code
_entity_poly.pdbx_strand_id
1 'polypeptide(L)'
;MTKDIFTVISTMKNEGPFVLEWVSHYKSLGFDNILVCTNDCEDSTRELLRALERKGLVRHHPTRIWPRAGIHRSALKQALRYDEVKQADWNFVCDVDEFLNIKIGDGSVRALVEASGPGADVIAVPWRNFGPGDVRRFSDRPVTHQFRLAEHTPATRKEAGKFVKSLFCGLEKYRRVGIHAPIPHDDWEGRINTVSPGGVPTTVDGERVQPSFEVAQVNHYALRAMETFLVKRARGRANHMSHTLGMQYWKRFDLNDVPDNSIRRYDALVNGWLSSFMADPELRSLHEQSVEWYERRITELRADPELADLVREIDEFRGVQPRRPALRVVGAA
;
A
#
# COMPACT_ATOMS: atom_id res chain seq x y z
N MET A 1 -11.75 -21.37 -20.83
CA MET A 1 -12.18 -20.41 -19.79
C MET A 1 -11.38 -19.14 -20.03
N THR A 2 -12.04 -18.00 -20.18
CA THR A 2 -11.34 -16.71 -20.28
C THR A 2 -10.63 -16.44 -18.96
N LYS A 3 -9.38 -16.01 -19.04
CA LYS A 3 -8.52 -15.69 -17.89
C LYS A 3 -9.08 -14.45 -17.19
N ASP A 4 -9.43 -14.52 -15.90
CA ASP A 4 -9.88 -13.36 -15.12
C ASP A 4 -8.93 -12.16 -15.29
N ILE A 5 -9.51 -10.96 -15.41
CA ILE A 5 -8.84 -9.66 -15.54
C ILE A 5 -8.75 -8.98 -14.18
N PHE A 6 -7.54 -8.62 -13.78
CA PHE A 6 -7.25 -7.98 -12.50
C PHE A 6 -6.83 -6.52 -12.68
N THR A 7 -7.48 -5.63 -11.92
CA THR A 7 -7.17 -4.20 -11.93
C THR A 7 -6.82 -3.70 -10.53
N VAL A 8 -5.69 -3.03 -10.40
CA VAL A 8 -5.33 -2.28 -9.19
C VAL A 8 -5.52 -0.79 -9.41
N ILE A 9 -6.09 -0.11 -8.42
CA ILE A 9 -6.40 1.31 -8.43
C ILE A 9 -5.65 1.97 -7.27
N SER A 10 -4.91 3.04 -7.56
CA SER A 10 -4.20 3.81 -6.54
C SER A 10 -4.44 5.31 -6.68
N THR A 11 -4.18 6.04 -5.60
CA THR A 11 -4.23 7.50 -5.55
C THR A 11 -2.89 8.05 -5.07
N MET A 12 -2.27 8.95 -5.83
CA MET A 12 -0.91 9.44 -5.56
C MET A 12 -0.81 10.98 -5.62
N LYS A 13 0.01 11.56 -4.72
CA LYS A 13 0.44 12.96 -4.74
C LYS A 13 1.88 13.03 -4.26
N ASN A 14 2.80 13.47 -5.12
CA ASN A 14 4.22 13.62 -4.81
C ASN A 14 4.88 12.31 -4.35
N GLU A 15 4.68 11.23 -5.13
CA GLU A 15 5.14 9.87 -4.82
C GLU A 15 6.06 9.30 -5.91
N GLY A 16 6.59 10.14 -6.79
CA GLY A 16 7.35 9.75 -7.97
C GLY A 16 8.49 8.77 -7.70
N PRO A 17 9.31 8.94 -6.63
CA PRO A 17 10.38 7.99 -6.30
C PRO A 17 9.88 6.55 -6.02
N PHE A 18 8.60 6.38 -5.69
CA PHE A 18 8.03 5.09 -5.30
C PHE A 18 7.19 4.44 -6.41
N VAL A 19 6.90 5.17 -7.50
CA VAL A 19 6.00 4.70 -8.57
C VAL A 19 6.57 3.47 -9.26
N LEU A 20 7.85 3.47 -9.63
CA LEU A 20 8.42 2.38 -10.43
C LEU A 20 8.46 1.05 -9.67
N GLU A 21 8.85 1.05 -8.39
CA GLU A 21 8.80 -0.16 -7.55
C GLU A 21 7.36 -0.66 -7.40
N TRP A 22 6.43 0.24 -7.10
CA TRP A 22 5.03 -0.12 -6.89
C TRP A 22 4.40 -0.72 -8.16
N VAL A 23 4.62 -0.09 -9.33
CA VAL A 23 4.16 -0.64 -10.63
C VAL A 23 4.80 -1.99 -10.90
N SER A 24 6.10 -2.13 -10.66
CA SER A 24 6.83 -3.41 -10.82
C SER A 24 6.24 -4.52 -9.94
N HIS A 25 5.88 -4.20 -8.70
CA HIS A 25 5.28 -5.14 -7.75
C HIS A 25 3.92 -5.65 -8.23
N TYR A 26 3.02 -4.74 -8.61
CA TYR A 26 1.68 -5.13 -9.07
C TYR A 26 1.69 -5.83 -10.43
N LYS A 27 2.61 -5.49 -11.33
CA LYS A 27 2.86 -6.30 -12.55
C LYS A 27 3.39 -7.69 -12.20
N SER A 28 4.28 -7.82 -11.22
CA SER A 28 4.84 -9.11 -10.77
C SER A 28 3.80 -10.02 -10.13
N LEU A 29 2.80 -9.45 -9.46
CA LEU A 29 1.65 -10.19 -8.91
C LEU A 29 0.69 -10.72 -9.99
N GLY A 30 0.79 -10.21 -11.22
CA GLY A 30 -0.08 -10.58 -12.34
C GLY A 30 -1.34 -9.72 -12.48
N PHE A 31 -1.32 -8.46 -11.99
CA PHE A 31 -2.36 -7.51 -12.35
C PHE A 31 -2.25 -7.10 -13.82
N ASP A 32 -3.34 -7.23 -14.57
CA ASP A 32 -3.41 -6.89 -15.97
C ASP A 32 -3.40 -5.36 -16.14
N ASN A 33 -4.26 -4.67 -15.38
CA ASN A 33 -4.37 -3.22 -15.42
C ASN A 33 -3.93 -2.56 -14.13
N ILE A 34 -3.32 -1.39 -14.28
CA ILE A 34 -2.92 -0.51 -13.18
C ILE A 34 -3.49 0.87 -13.47
N LEU A 35 -4.41 1.37 -12.64
CA LEU A 35 -4.96 2.72 -12.76
C LEU A 35 -4.46 3.58 -11.61
N VAL A 36 -3.78 4.68 -11.94
CA VAL A 36 -3.29 5.63 -10.95
C VAL A 36 -3.96 6.98 -11.12
N CYS A 37 -4.76 7.32 -10.12
CA CYS A 37 -5.34 8.64 -9.95
C CYS A 37 -4.32 9.55 -9.27
N THR A 38 -4.06 10.72 -9.84
CA THR A 38 -3.18 11.74 -9.23
C THR A 38 -3.96 12.98 -8.86
N ASN A 39 -3.42 13.77 -7.95
CA ASN A 39 -3.93 15.10 -7.65
C ASN A 39 -2.76 16.03 -7.31
N ASP A 40 -2.81 17.27 -7.84
CA ASP A 40 -1.94 18.40 -7.47
C ASP A 40 -0.48 18.02 -7.21
N CYS A 41 0.13 17.23 -8.11
CA CYS A 41 1.53 16.83 -7.98
C CYS A 41 2.44 18.01 -8.32
N GLU A 42 3.47 18.17 -7.49
CA GLU A 42 4.52 19.20 -7.58
C GLU A 42 5.86 18.60 -8.04
N ASP A 43 6.00 17.27 -7.94
CA ASP A 43 7.11 16.50 -8.49
C ASP A 43 6.75 15.89 -9.85
N SER A 44 7.65 15.08 -10.41
CA SER A 44 7.47 14.39 -11.67
C SER A 44 6.53 13.16 -11.62
N THR A 45 5.76 12.94 -10.54
CA THR A 45 4.83 11.79 -10.41
C THR A 45 3.88 11.71 -11.61
N ARG A 46 3.29 12.85 -12.00
CA ARG A 46 2.29 12.91 -13.07
C ARG A 46 2.93 12.59 -14.43
N GLU A 47 4.08 13.17 -14.70
CA GLU A 47 4.83 13.03 -15.93
C GLU A 47 5.32 11.59 -16.09
N LEU A 48 5.82 10.98 -15.00
CA LEU A 48 6.23 9.59 -14.94
C LEU A 48 5.06 8.64 -15.25
N LEU A 49 3.90 8.84 -14.62
CA LEU A 49 2.70 8.03 -14.88
C LEU A 49 2.18 8.18 -16.32
N ARG A 50 2.27 9.38 -16.90
CA ARG A 50 1.93 9.60 -18.32
C ARG A 50 2.92 8.91 -19.26
N ALA A 51 4.20 8.87 -18.92
CA ALA A 51 5.20 8.14 -19.70
C ALA A 51 4.94 6.63 -19.65
N LEU A 52 4.61 6.09 -18.47
CA LEU A 52 4.17 4.69 -18.33
C LEU A 52 2.86 4.41 -19.10
N GLU A 53 1.92 5.36 -19.14
CA GLU A 53 0.67 5.22 -19.90
C GLU A 53 0.91 5.15 -21.41
N ARG A 54 1.79 6.00 -21.96
CA ARG A 54 2.17 5.92 -23.39
C ARG A 54 2.81 4.58 -23.75
N LYS A 55 3.40 3.89 -22.78
CA LYS A 55 4.00 2.55 -22.92
C LYS A 55 3.01 1.41 -22.64
N GLY A 56 1.73 1.73 -22.37
CA GLY A 56 0.68 0.75 -22.12
C GLY A 56 0.79 0.03 -20.77
N LEU A 57 1.56 0.56 -19.82
CA LEU A 57 1.84 -0.11 -18.54
C LEU A 57 0.85 0.28 -17.45
N VAL A 58 0.35 1.52 -17.49
CA VAL A 58 -0.61 2.08 -16.53
C VAL A 58 -1.66 2.93 -17.23
N ARG A 59 -2.79 3.17 -16.59
CA ARG A 59 -3.76 4.22 -16.92
C ARG A 59 -3.58 5.38 -15.96
N HIS A 60 -3.33 6.58 -16.47
CA HIS A 60 -3.23 7.79 -15.65
C HIS A 60 -4.55 8.55 -15.61
N HIS A 61 -4.97 8.98 -14.41
CA HIS A 61 -6.11 9.88 -14.25
C HIS A 61 -5.73 11.14 -13.45
N PRO A 62 -5.79 12.34 -14.04
CA PRO A 62 -5.69 13.59 -13.29
C PRO A 62 -7.02 13.87 -12.57
N THR A 63 -7.06 13.60 -11.27
CA THR A 63 -8.29 13.70 -10.46
C THR A 63 -8.72 15.14 -10.31
N ARG A 64 -9.95 15.45 -10.75
CA ARG A 64 -10.64 16.67 -10.34
C ARG A 64 -11.29 16.45 -8.97
N ILE A 65 -10.83 17.16 -7.94
CA ILE A 65 -11.41 17.10 -6.60
C ILE A 65 -12.77 17.78 -6.61
N TRP A 66 -13.83 17.08 -6.21
CA TRP A 66 -15.16 17.66 -6.17
C TRP A 66 -15.43 18.41 -4.87
N PRO A 67 -16.17 19.54 -4.92
CA PRO A 67 -16.62 20.23 -3.73
C PRO A 67 -17.35 19.26 -2.79
N ARG A 68 -17.01 19.29 -1.49
CA ARG A 68 -17.57 18.44 -0.42
C ARG A 68 -17.27 16.93 -0.54
N ALA A 69 -16.45 16.50 -1.50
CA ALA A 69 -15.91 15.15 -1.54
C ALA A 69 -14.41 15.18 -1.19
N GLY A 70 -13.98 14.25 -0.33
CA GLY A 70 -12.55 13.99 -0.12
C GLY A 70 -11.87 13.51 -1.41
N ILE A 71 -10.55 13.55 -1.43
CA ILE A 71 -9.79 13.29 -2.66
C ILE A 71 -9.94 11.85 -3.15
N HIS A 72 -9.90 10.88 -2.24
CA HIS A 72 -10.07 9.47 -2.59
C HIS A 72 -11.47 9.21 -3.13
N ARG A 73 -12.50 9.86 -2.56
CA ARG A 73 -13.87 9.73 -3.08
C ARG A 73 -13.99 10.30 -4.49
N SER A 74 -13.34 11.43 -4.76
CA SER A 74 -13.31 12.05 -6.08
C SER A 74 -12.54 11.18 -7.09
N ALA A 75 -11.40 10.64 -6.69
CA ALA A 75 -10.56 9.77 -7.51
C ALA A 75 -11.25 8.44 -7.84
N LEU A 76 -11.69 7.69 -6.83
CA LEU A 76 -12.30 6.36 -7.03
C LEU A 76 -13.60 6.45 -7.83
N LYS A 77 -14.42 7.49 -7.66
CA LYS A 77 -15.62 7.66 -8.49
C LYS A 77 -15.28 8.01 -9.95
N GLN A 78 -14.16 8.69 -10.21
CA GLN A 78 -13.73 8.98 -11.58
C GLN A 78 -13.00 7.77 -12.21
N ALA A 79 -12.34 6.94 -11.42
CA ALA A 79 -11.74 5.68 -11.87
C ALA A 79 -12.78 4.73 -12.50
N LEU A 80 -14.02 4.74 -12.01
CA LEU A 80 -15.15 3.97 -12.58
C LEU A 80 -15.51 4.33 -14.03
N ARG A 81 -14.93 5.39 -14.61
CA ARG A 81 -15.17 5.77 -16.02
C ARG A 81 -14.37 4.90 -16.99
N TYR A 82 -13.29 4.29 -16.52
CA TYR A 82 -12.32 3.56 -17.34
C TYR A 82 -12.73 2.10 -17.54
N ASP A 83 -12.56 1.59 -18.76
CA ASP A 83 -12.92 0.21 -19.11
C ASP A 83 -12.05 -0.78 -18.34
N GLU A 84 -10.80 -0.43 -18.05
CA GLU A 84 -9.88 -1.18 -17.20
C GLU A 84 -10.50 -1.50 -15.82
N VAL A 85 -11.35 -0.64 -15.28
CA VAL A 85 -12.03 -0.85 -13.99
C VAL A 85 -13.37 -1.54 -14.18
N LYS A 86 -14.17 -1.11 -15.17
CA LYS A 86 -15.52 -1.62 -15.42
C LYS A 86 -15.54 -3.07 -15.93
N GLN A 87 -14.52 -3.45 -16.70
CA GLN A 87 -14.42 -4.77 -17.32
C GLN A 87 -13.50 -5.71 -16.54
N ALA A 88 -12.92 -5.26 -15.42
CA ALA A 88 -12.15 -6.13 -14.56
C ALA A 88 -13.07 -7.11 -13.84
N ASP A 89 -12.70 -8.39 -13.85
CA ASP A 89 -13.33 -9.41 -13.03
C ASP A 89 -13.07 -9.12 -11.55
N TRP A 90 -11.88 -8.57 -11.22
CA TRP A 90 -11.49 -8.22 -9.88
C TRP A 90 -10.78 -6.87 -9.79
N ASN A 91 -11.23 -6.03 -8.86
CA ASN A 91 -10.66 -4.73 -8.56
C ASN A 91 -9.99 -4.74 -7.17
N PHE A 92 -8.81 -4.11 -7.07
CA PHE A 92 -8.08 -3.89 -5.82
C PHE A 92 -7.81 -2.40 -5.65
N VAL A 93 -8.09 -1.85 -4.47
CA VAL A 93 -7.71 -0.47 -4.15
C VAL A 93 -6.58 -0.51 -3.14
N CYS A 94 -5.45 0.14 -3.45
CA CYS A 94 -4.34 0.28 -2.51
C CYS A 94 -3.57 1.58 -2.69
N ASP A 95 -2.91 1.99 -1.61
CA ASP A 95 -2.05 3.15 -1.57
C ASP A 95 -0.63 2.79 -2.05
N VAL A 96 0.17 3.79 -2.41
CA VAL A 96 1.54 3.57 -2.93
C VAL A 96 2.53 3.07 -1.88
N ASP A 97 2.18 3.16 -0.59
CA ASP A 97 2.92 2.59 0.53
C ASP A 97 2.38 1.21 0.95
N GLU A 98 1.53 0.60 0.14
CA GLU A 98 0.94 -0.70 0.39
C GLU A 98 1.31 -1.72 -0.69
N PHE A 99 1.78 -2.88 -0.25
CA PHE A 99 2.25 -3.96 -1.12
C PHE A 99 1.51 -5.25 -0.76
N LEU A 100 0.67 -5.75 -1.68
CA LEU A 100 0.00 -7.03 -1.51
C LEU A 100 1.05 -8.17 -1.51
N ASN A 101 1.03 -9.00 -0.49
CA ASN A 101 2.00 -10.06 -0.28
C ASN A 101 1.26 -11.40 -0.14
N ILE A 102 1.28 -12.20 -1.20
CA ILE A 102 0.58 -13.48 -1.29
C ILE A 102 1.61 -14.58 -1.02
N LYS A 103 1.36 -15.40 0.00
CA LYS A 103 2.33 -16.37 0.53
C LYS A 103 2.06 -17.80 0.06
N ILE A 104 0.97 -18.01 -0.66
CA ILE A 104 0.57 -19.30 -1.24
C ILE A 104 0.84 -19.37 -2.73
N GLY A 105 0.78 -20.58 -3.29
CA GLY A 105 0.89 -20.84 -4.73
C GLY A 105 2.12 -20.17 -5.36
N ASP A 106 1.95 -19.70 -6.60
CA ASP A 106 2.96 -18.92 -7.32
C ASP A 106 3.10 -17.48 -6.80
N GLY A 107 2.26 -17.07 -5.84
CA GLY A 107 2.23 -15.72 -5.29
C GLY A 107 1.46 -14.73 -6.15
N SER A 108 0.71 -15.18 -7.16
CA SER A 108 -0.10 -14.33 -8.01
C SER A 108 -1.45 -13.98 -7.38
N VAL A 109 -2.03 -12.87 -7.82
CA VAL A 109 -3.42 -12.49 -7.46
C VAL A 109 -4.42 -13.57 -7.89
N ARG A 110 -4.16 -14.29 -8.99
CA ARG A 110 -4.99 -15.42 -9.42
C ARG A 110 -4.99 -16.55 -8.39
N ALA A 111 -3.81 -16.96 -7.91
CA ALA A 111 -3.70 -17.99 -6.88
C ALA A 111 -4.43 -17.58 -5.58
N LEU A 112 -4.43 -16.29 -5.23
CA LEU A 112 -5.20 -15.78 -4.10
C LEU A 112 -6.71 -15.92 -4.31
N VAL A 113 -7.22 -15.57 -5.49
CA VAL A 113 -8.65 -15.71 -5.82
C VAL A 113 -9.08 -17.18 -5.84
N GLU A 114 -8.33 -18.04 -6.51
CA GLU A 114 -8.62 -19.47 -6.59
C GLU A 114 -8.65 -20.12 -5.20
N ALA A 115 -7.66 -19.80 -4.35
CA ALA A 115 -7.63 -20.30 -2.96
C ALA A 115 -8.74 -19.73 -2.09
N SER A 116 -9.35 -18.60 -2.47
CA SER A 116 -10.45 -17.99 -1.71
C SER A 116 -11.82 -18.59 -2.01
N GLY A 117 -11.88 -19.49 -3.00
CA GLY A 117 -13.03 -20.34 -3.28
C GLY A 117 -14.07 -19.73 -4.22
N PRO A 118 -14.83 -20.58 -4.95
CA PRO A 118 -15.87 -20.12 -5.86
C PRO A 118 -16.99 -19.43 -5.07
N GLY A 119 -17.31 -18.19 -5.44
CA GLY A 119 -18.37 -17.40 -4.80
C GLY A 119 -17.90 -16.36 -3.78
N ALA A 120 -16.60 -16.18 -3.58
CA ALA A 120 -16.09 -15.00 -2.87
C ALA A 120 -16.40 -13.74 -3.70
N ASP A 121 -17.10 -12.77 -3.10
CA ASP A 121 -17.32 -11.45 -3.69
C ASP A 121 -16.22 -10.47 -3.30
N VAL A 122 -15.72 -10.61 -2.07
CA VAL A 122 -14.71 -9.73 -1.47
C VAL A 122 -13.70 -10.58 -0.70
N ILE A 123 -12.42 -10.40 -1.00
CA ILE A 123 -11.29 -10.95 -0.25
C ILE A 123 -10.68 -9.82 0.58
N ALA A 124 -10.96 -9.81 1.87
CA ALA A 124 -10.50 -8.81 2.83
C ALA A 124 -9.09 -9.13 3.33
N VAL A 125 -8.06 -8.63 2.65
CA VAL A 125 -6.66 -8.90 2.98
C VAL A 125 -6.21 -7.99 4.14
N PRO A 126 -5.76 -8.55 5.27
CA PRO A 126 -5.37 -7.74 6.43
C PRO A 126 -4.08 -6.98 6.19
N TRP A 127 -4.03 -5.74 6.68
CA TRP A 127 -2.79 -4.97 6.79
C TRP A 127 -1.84 -5.63 7.76
N ARG A 128 -0.56 -5.63 7.42
CA ARG A 128 0.53 -5.79 8.38
C ARG A 128 1.43 -4.58 8.28
N ASN A 129 1.50 -3.81 9.36
CA ASN A 129 2.31 -2.59 9.40
C ASN A 129 3.79 -2.91 9.50
N PHE A 130 4.61 -2.14 8.79
CA PHE A 130 6.07 -2.18 8.86
C PHE A 130 6.60 -0.83 9.30
N GLY A 131 7.44 -0.83 10.34
CA GLY A 131 8.07 0.36 10.84
C GLY A 131 9.39 0.71 10.13
N PRO A 132 9.90 1.95 10.34
CA PRO A 132 11.19 2.43 9.83
C PRO A 132 12.41 1.67 10.37
N GLY A 133 12.30 0.95 11.49
CA GLY A 133 13.45 0.48 12.27
C GLY A 133 14.37 1.63 12.64
N ASP A 134 15.65 1.52 12.28
CA ASP A 134 16.64 2.59 12.44
C ASP A 134 16.81 3.48 11.19
N VAL A 135 16.01 3.25 10.14
CA VAL A 135 16.10 4.04 8.91
C VAL A 135 15.48 5.42 9.12
N ARG A 136 16.33 6.44 9.11
CA ARG A 136 15.92 7.85 9.25
C ARG A 136 15.99 8.61 7.93
N ARG A 137 17.03 8.32 7.15
CA ARG A 137 17.28 9.01 5.88
C ARG A 137 16.52 8.38 4.72
N PHE A 138 16.05 9.22 3.81
CA PHE A 138 15.58 8.77 2.51
C PHE A 138 16.75 8.19 1.70
N SER A 139 16.45 7.16 0.91
CA SER A 139 17.38 6.52 -0.01
C SER A 139 16.56 5.96 -1.15
N ASP A 140 16.97 6.27 -2.38
CA ASP A 140 16.34 5.77 -3.61
C ASP A 140 16.65 4.29 -3.82
N ARG A 141 15.96 3.45 -3.05
CA ARG A 141 16.02 2.00 -3.08
C ARG A 141 14.62 1.43 -2.84
N PRO A 142 14.34 0.20 -3.30
CA PRO A 142 13.05 -0.45 -3.07
C PRO A 142 12.62 -0.43 -1.60
N VAL A 143 11.46 0.15 -1.28
CA VAL A 143 10.81 0.20 0.03
C VAL A 143 10.80 -1.19 0.67
N THR A 144 10.44 -2.21 -0.11
CA THR A 144 10.34 -3.60 0.33
C THR A 144 11.68 -4.20 0.78
N HIS A 145 12.82 -3.62 0.37
CA HIS A 145 14.16 -4.05 0.78
C HIS A 145 14.67 -3.28 2.00
N GLN A 146 14.16 -2.08 2.21
CA GLN A 146 14.63 -1.18 3.26
C GLN A 146 13.95 -1.48 4.61
N PHE A 147 12.64 -1.67 4.61
CA PHE A 147 11.83 -1.79 5.83
C PHE A 147 11.41 -3.24 6.06
N ARG A 148 12.13 -3.94 6.94
CA ARG A 148 12.03 -5.40 7.12
C ARG A 148 11.48 -5.83 8.48
N LEU A 149 11.11 -4.87 9.33
CA LEU A 149 10.54 -5.14 10.64
C LEU A 149 9.05 -4.82 10.60
N ALA A 150 8.25 -5.86 10.80
CA ALA A 150 6.80 -5.80 10.80
C ALA A 150 6.26 -5.81 12.23
N GLU A 151 4.99 -5.47 12.37
CA GLU A 151 4.27 -5.75 13.61
C GLU A 151 4.16 -7.25 13.90
N HIS A 152 3.98 -7.57 15.18
CA HIS A 152 3.64 -8.91 15.64
C HIS A 152 2.38 -9.48 14.95
N THR A 153 2.28 -10.81 14.88
CA THR A 153 1.09 -11.47 14.34
C THR A 153 -0.13 -11.27 15.25
N PRO A 154 -1.36 -11.49 14.76
CA PRO A 154 -2.57 -11.38 15.56
C PRO A 154 -2.57 -12.29 16.81
N ALA A 155 -1.88 -13.44 16.74
CA ALA A 155 -1.70 -14.35 17.87
C ALA A 155 -0.95 -13.70 19.05
N THR A 156 -0.02 -12.79 18.79
CA THR A 156 0.75 -12.08 19.82
C THR A 156 0.17 -10.68 20.11
N ARG A 157 -0.33 -9.98 19.10
CA ARG A 157 -0.97 -8.66 19.22
C ARG A 157 -2.38 -8.72 18.62
N LYS A 158 -3.40 -8.81 19.47
CA LYS A 158 -4.81 -8.95 19.04
C LYS A 158 -5.30 -7.86 18.07
N GLU A 159 -4.74 -6.65 18.13
CA GLU A 159 -5.09 -5.53 17.25
C GLU A 159 -4.38 -5.55 15.89
N ALA A 160 -3.40 -6.44 15.68
CA ALA A 160 -2.73 -6.59 14.39
C ALA A 160 -3.72 -7.12 13.34
N GLY A 161 -3.60 -6.66 12.09
CA GLY A 161 -4.49 -7.08 11.01
C GLY A 161 -5.93 -6.55 11.10
N LYS A 162 -6.21 -5.60 12.00
CA LYS A 162 -7.57 -5.05 12.19
C LYS A 162 -8.13 -4.34 10.97
N PHE A 163 -7.29 -3.65 10.21
CA PHE A 163 -7.64 -2.97 8.96
C PHE A 163 -7.33 -3.87 7.77
N VAL A 164 -8.07 -3.68 6.68
CA VAL A 164 -7.95 -4.49 5.47
C VAL A 164 -7.90 -3.61 4.23
N LYS A 165 -7.36 -4.16 3.14
CA LYS A 165 -7.70 -3.77 1.77
C LYS A 165 -8.39 -4.93 1.09
N SER A 166 -9.36 -4.63 0.25
CA SER A 166 -10.20 -5.63 -0.38
C SER A 166 -9.91 -5.78 -1.86
N LEU A 167 -9.72 -7.02 -2.30
CA LEU A 167 -9.89 -7.43 -3.69
C LEU A 167 -11.37 -7.82 -3.86
N PHE A 168 -12.08 -7.29 -4.86
CA PHE A 168 -13.53 -7.52 -5.00
C PHE A 168 -13.98 -7.66 -6.46
N CYS A 169 -15.02 -8.46 -6.69
CA CYS A 169 -15.61 -8.74 -8.00
C CYS A 169 -17.08 -8.33 -8.06
N GLY A 170 -17.68 -8.34 -9.27
CA GLY A 170 -19.09 -7.97 -9.44
C GLY A 170 -19.34 -6.50 -9.12
N LEU A 171 -18.68 -5.60 -9.87
CA LEU A 171 -18.70 -4.16 -9.65
C LEU A 171 -20.12 -3.58 -9.54
N GLU A 172 -21.08 -4.16 -10.27
CA GLU A 172 -22.51 -3.82 -10.26
C GLU A 172 -23.21 -4.01 -8.90
N LYS A 173 -22.63 -4.81 -7.99
CA LYS A 173 -23.15 -5.03 -6.63
C LYS A 173 -22.91 -3.83 -5.72
N TYR A 174 -22.04 -2.90 -6.11
CA TYR A 174 -21.56 -1.84 -5.24
C TYR A 174 -21.93 -0.44 -5.72
N ARG A 175 -22.59 0.32 -4.85
CA ARG A 175 -22.89 1.75 -5.10
C ARG A 175 -21.63 2.62 -5.08
N ARG A 176 -20.55 2.14 -4.46
CA ARG A 176 -19.29 2.88 -4.31
C ARG A 176 -18.09 1.96 -4.09
N VAL A 177 -17.03 2.19 -4.85
CA VAL A 177 -15.69 1.67 -4.52
C VAL A 177 -15.09 2.51 -3.38
N GLY A 178 -14.73 1.86 -2.27
CA GLY A 178 -14.11 2.48 -1.11
C GLY A 178 -12.61 2.18 -1.04
N ILE A 179 -11.89 2.94 -0.19
CA ILE A 179 -10.43 2.79 0.00
C ILE A 179 -10.08 1.44 0.64
N HIS A 180 -10.91 0.98 1.57
CA HIS A 180 -10.69 -0.27 2.31
C HIS A 180 -11.51 -1.43 1.77
N ALA A 181 -12.79 -1.16 1.49
CA ALA A 181 -13.76 -2.14 1.02
C ALA A 181 -14.78 -1.45 0.11
N PRO A 182 -15.35 -2.17 -0.86
CA PRO A 182 -16.48 -1.65 -1.63
C PRO A 182 -17.73 -1.55 -0.75
N ILE A 183 -18.67 -0.69 -1.14
CA ILE A 183 -19.91 -0.47 -0.40
C ILE A 183 -21.07 -0.99 -1.25
N PRO A 184 -21.80 -2.01 -0.78
CA PRO A 184 -22.86 -2.64 -1.55
C PRO A 184 -24.02 -1.67 -1.83
N HIS A 185 -24.81 -1.94 -2.86
CA HIS A 185 -26.17 -1.43 -2.93
C HIS A 185 -27.03 -2.04 -1.82
N ASP A 186 -28.11 -1.36 -1.42
CA ASP A 186 -28.94 -1.80 -0.30
C ASP A 186 -29.56 -3.20 -0.58
N ASP A 187 -29.91 -3.51 -1.83
CA ASP A 187 -30.41 -4.83 -2.26
C ASP A 187 -29.37 -5.97 -2.16
N TRP A 188 -28.09 -5.62 -2.01
CA TRP A 188 -26.97 -6.54 -1.85
C TRP A 188 -26.42 -6.56 -0.42
N GLU A 189 -26.94 -5.71 0.48
CA GLU A 189 -26.52 -5.70 1.87
C GLU A 189 -26.84 -7.05 2.53
N GLY A 190 -25.86 -7.62 3.25
CA GLY A 190 -25.95 -8.97 3.82
C GLY A 190 -25.85 -10.13 2.81
N ARG A 191 -25.74 -9.86 1.50
CA ARG A 191 -25.57 -10.88 0.45
C ARG A 191 -24.17 -10.96 -0.11
N ILE A 192 -23.31 -9.99 0.19
CA ILE A 192 -21.90 -9.97 -0.21
C ILE A 192 -21.13 -11.02 0.60
N ASN A 193 -20.62 -12.04 -0.09
CA ASN A 193 -19.75 -13.03 0.53
C ASN A 193 -18.34 -12.45 0.70
N THR A 194 -18.05 -11.98 1.93
CA THR A 194 -16.73 -11.46 2.31
C THR A 194 -15.93 -12.54 3.04
N VAL A 195 -14.76 -12.85 2.52
CA VAL A 195 -13.84 -13.84 3.08
C VAL A 195 -12.49 -13.19 3.39
N SER A 196 -11.75 -13.77 4.33
CA SER A 196 -10.31 -13.53 4.48
C SER A 196 -9.55 -14.32 3.40
N PRO A 197 -8.25 -14.02 3.16
CA PRO A 197 -7.43 -14.78 2.22
C PRO A 197 -7.51 -16.29 2.48
N GLY A 198 -7.77 -17.07 1.43
CA GLY A 198 -7.93 -18.53 1.54
C GLY A 198 -9.36 -18.99 1.87
N GLY A 199 -10.36 -18.10 1.77
CA GLY A 199 -11.77 -18.45 1.84
C GLY A 199 -12.32 -18.58 3.26
N VAL A 200 -11.55 -18.15 4.26
CA VAL A 200 -11.97 -18.20 5.67
C VAL A 200 -13.04 -17.13 5.91
N PRO A 201 -14.22 -17.48 6.47
CA PRO A 201 -15.24 -16.48 6.81
C PRO A 201 -14.67 -15.36 7.68
N THR A 202 -15.04 -14.11 7.43
CA THR A 202 -14.62 -12.99 8.30
C THR A 202 -15.38 -12.95 9.62
N THR A 203 -16.52 -13.65 9.68
CA THR A 203 -17.42 -13.71 10.83
C THR A 203 -17.99 -15.12 10.94
N VAL A 204 -18.06 -15.66 12.16
CA VAL A 204 -18.72 -16.94 12.50
C VAL A 204 -19.61 -16.67 13.71
N ASP A 205 -20.87 -17.06 13.63
CA ASP A 205 -21.87 -16.84 14.70
C ASP A 205 -21.98 -15.38 15.20
N GLY A 206 -21.79 -14.42 14.28
CA GLY A 206 -21.80 -12.98 14.59
C GLY A 206 -20.50 -12.44 15.18
N GLU A 207 -19.53 -13.30 15.51
CA GLU A 207 -18.22 -12.90 16.01
C GLU A 207 -17.19 -12.77 14.90
N ARG A 208 -16.38 -11.71 14.96
CA ARG A 208 -15.32 -11.47 13.97
C ARG A 208 -14.21 -12.51 14.16
N VAL A 209 -13.89 -13.22 13.09
CA VAL A 209 -12.76 -14.15 13.05
C VAL A 209 -11.45 -13.36 13.12
N GLN A 210 -10.51 -13.84 13.93
CA GLN A 210 -9.20 -13.22 14.06
C GLN A 210 -8.47 -13.24 12.70
N PRO A 211 -7.93 -12.09 12.23
CA PRO A 211 -7.20 -12.06 10.98
C PRO A 211 -5.97 -12.98 11.04
N SER A 212 -5.53 -13.47 9.88
CA SER A 212 -4.33 -14.26 9.71
C SER A 212 -3.45 -13.67 8.61
N PHE A 213 -2.13 -13.73 8.80
CA PHE A 213 -1.15 -13.32 7.82
C PHE A 213 -0.59 -14.49 7.00
N GLU A 214 -1.06 -15.72 7.23
CA GLU A 214 -0.45 -16.93 6.66
C GLU A 214 -0.68 -17.06 5.15
N VAL A 215 -1.87 -16.71 4.65
CA VAL A 215 -2.20 -16.84 3.22
C VAL A 215 -1.79 -15.59 2.43
N ALA A 216 -2.20 -14.43 2.91
CA ALA A 216 -1.80 -13.15 2.34
C ALA A 216 -1.89 -12.04 3.39
N GLN A 217 -1.11 -10.99 3.18
CA GLN A 217 -1.18 -9.74 3.93
C GLN A 217 -0.94 -8.56 2.97
N VAL A 218 -1.34 -7.37 3.36
CA VAL A 218 -0.87 -6.13 2.70
C VAL A 218 0.20 -5.52 3.59
N ASN A 219 1.44 -5.54 3.14
CA ASN A 219 2.53 -4.86 3.82
C ASN A 219 2.29 -3.35 3.73
N HIS A 220 2.10 -2.68 4.85
CA HIS A 220 1.82 -1.25 4.90
C HIS A 220 3.01 -0.51 5.49
N TYR A 221 3.71 0.25 4.64
CA TYR A 221 4.89 1.03 4.97
C TYR A 221 4.52 2.49 5.27
N ALA A 222 3.58 2.68 6.20
CA ALA A 222 2.92 3.96 6.42
C ALA A 222 3.88 5.13 6.74
N LEU A 223 5.04 4.84 7.35
CA LEU A 223 6.05 5.83 7.68
C LEU A 223 7.19 5.87 6.64
N ARG A 224 7.56 4.72 6.06
CA ARG A 224 8.85 4.52 5.37
C ARG A 224 9.99 5.05 6.26
N ALA A 225 10.85 5.94 5.76
CA ALA A 225 11.89 6.61 6.55
C ALA A 225 11.35 7.89 7.24
N MET A 226 12.03 8.37 8.29
CA MET A 226 11.69 9.64 8.95
C MET A 226 11.59 10.81 7.96
N GLU A 227 12.59 10.97 7.09
CA GLU A 227 12.58 12.06 6.11
C GLU A 227 11.41 11.95 5.12
N THR A 228 11.03 10.72 4.74
CA THR A 228 9.84 10.48 3.91
C THR A 228 8.55 10.86 4.65
N PHE A 229 8.48 10.59 5.95
CA PHE A 229 7.32 10.98 6.77
C PHE A 229 7.12 12.51 6.81
N LEU A 230 8.20 13.31 6.80
CA LEU A 230 8.09 14.77 6.71
C LEU A 230 7.42 15.20 5.40
N VAL A 231 7.82 14.63 4.26
CA VAL A 231 7.20 14.91 2.97
C VAL A 231 5.73 14.45 2.95
N LYS A 232 5.44 13.27 3.51
CA LYS A 232 4.06 12.76 3.67
C LYS A 232 3.19 13.68 4.52
N ARG A 233 3.75 14.25 5.59
CA ARG A 233 3.09 15.25 6.42
C ARG A 233 2.83 16.53 5.62
N ALA A 234 3.82 17.04 4.89
CA ALA A 234 3.73 18.29 4.15
C ALA A 234 2.66 18.27 3.04
N ARG A 235 2.45 17.12 2.37
CA ARG A 235 1.40 16.98 1.34
C ARG A 235 -0.04 17.00 1.89
N GLY A 236 -0.22 16.81 3.21
CA GLY A 236 -1.51 16.75 3.90
C GLY A 236 -2.25 15.41 3.72
N ARG A 237 -3.28 15.17 4.56
CA ARG A 237 -4.19 14.01 4.37
C ARG A 237 -5.26 14.33 3.33
N ALA A 238 -5.34 13.43 2.36
CA ALA A 238 -6.41 13.22 1.40
C ALA A 238 -7.87 13.39 1.91
N ASN A 239 -8.15 13.04 3.18
CA ASN A 239 -9.49 13.08 3.77
C ASN A 239 -9.67 14.13 4.90
N HIS A 240 -8.60 14.77 5.39
CA HIS A 240 -8.66 15.76 6.46
C HIS A 240 -7.52 16.77 6.32
N MET A 241 -7.76 17.86 5.59
CA MET A 241 -6.77 18.93 5.41
C MET A 241 -6.39 19.64 6.72
N SER A 242 -7.16 19.46 7.80
CA SER A 242 -6.91 20.04 9.13
C SER A 242 -6.18 19.12 10.12
N HIS A 243 -5.98 17.84 9.80
CA HIS A 243 -5.25 16.92 10.69
C HIS A 243 -3.80 16.77 10.24
N THR A 244 -2.94 17.55 10.88
CA THR A 244 -1.50 17.47 10.76
C THR A 244 -0.99 16.12 11.25
N LEU A 245 -0.27 15.38 10.40
CA LEU A 245 0.40 14.15 10.82
C LEU A 245 1.54 14.50 11.81
N GLY A 246 1.31 14.25 13.09
CA GLY A 246 2.29 14.49 14.15
C GLY A 246 2.79 13.21 14.81
N MET A 247 3.42 13.37 15.98
CA MET A 247 4.06 12.27 16.71
C MET A 247 3.11 11.12 17.09
N GLN A 248 1.82 11.39 17.30
CA GLN A 248 0.82 10.33 17.54
C GLN A 248 0.67 9.38 16.35
N TYR A 249 0.78 9.89 15.11
CA TYR A 249 0.76 9.04 13.92
C TYR A 249 2.05 8.23 13.81
N TRP A 250 3.20 8.85 14.07
CA TRP A 250 4.49 8.16 14.11
C TRP A 250 4.44 6.98 15.08
N LYS A 251 4.11 7.22 16.36
CA LYS A 251 4.03 6.19 17.40
C LYS A 251 3.06 5.04 17.05
N ARG A 252 1.99 5.33 16.31
CA ARG A 252 1.02 4.32 15.88
C ARG A 252 1.57 3.36 14.83
N PHE A 253 2.42 3.85 13.92
CA PHE A 253 2.89 3.07 12.76
C PHE A 253 4.37 2.68 12.84
N ASP A 254 5.10 3.13 13.86
CA ASP A 254 6.48 2.72 14.14
C ASP A 254 6.52 1.34 14.82
N LEU A 255 6.06 0.32 14.09
CA LEU A 255 5.90 -1.06 14.57
C LEU A 255 7.01 -1.94 14.00
N ASN A 256 8.03 -2.21 14.82
CA ASN A 256 9.27 -2.90 14.44
C ASN A 256 9.48 -4.21 15.22
N ASP A 257 8.42 -4.99 15.41
CA ASP A 257 8.41 -6.06 16.41
C ASP A 257 9.18 -7.31 15.94
N VAL A 258 8.99 -7.73 14.69
CA VAL A 258 9.56 -8.98 14.16
C VAL A 258 10.06 -8.83 12.72
N PRO A 259 11.18 -9.49 12.35
CA PRO A 259 11.59 -9.57 10.96
C PRO A 259 10.53 -10.25 10.08
N ASP A 260 10.24 -9.68 8.92
CA ASP A 260 9.45 -10.32 7.88
C ASP A 260 10.09 -10.04 6.51
N ASN A 261 10.53 -11.11 5.85
CA ASN A 261 11.13 -11.06 4.52
C ASN A 261 10.27 -11.80 3.47
N SER A 262 9.02 -12.12 3.78
CA SER A 262 8.16 -12.93 2.89
C SER A 262 7.88 -12.25 1.55
N ILE A 263 7.88 -10.91 1.52
CA ILE A 263 7.74 -10.11 0.29
C ILE A 263 8.89 -10.34 -0.70
N ARG A 264 10.05 -10.79 -0.22
CA ARG A 264 11.25 -10.99 -1.06
C ARG A 264 11.11 -12.10 -2.10
N ARG A 265 10.03 -12.90 -2.02
CA ARG A 265 9.67 -13.85 -3.08
C ARG A 265 9.49 -13.17 -4.45
N TYR A 266 9.17 -11.88 -4.47
CA TYR A 266 8.96 -11.11 -5.69
C TYR A 266 10.24 -10.42 -6.20
N ASP A 267 11.37 -10.49 -5.47
CA ASP A 267 12.61 -9.74 -5.77
C ASP A 267 13.04 -9.92 -7.23
N ALA A 268 13.05 -11.16 -7.74
CA ALA A 268 13.49 -11.44 -9.11
C ALA A 268 12.60 -10.76 -10.17
N LEU A 269 11.27 -10.85 -10.02
CA LEU A 269 10.33 -10.26 -10.97
C LEU A 269 10.33 -8.74 -10.89
N VAL A 270 10.31 -8.20 -9.67
CA VAL A 270 10.36 -6.75 -9.43
C VAL A 270 11.64 -6.15 -9.98
N ASN A 271 12.79 -6.78 -9.74
CA ASN A 271 14.07 -6.30 -10.27
C ASN A 271 14.12 -6.37 -11.80
N GLY A 272 13.48 -7.36 -12.43
CA GLY A 272 13.34 -7.42 -13.88
C GLY A 272 12.60 -6.22 -14.45
N TRP A 273 11.45 -5.87 -13.86
CA TRP A 273 10.68 -4.69 -14.23
C TRP A 273 11.43 -3.39 -13.98
N LEU A 274 12.01 -3.23 -12.78
CA LEU A 274 12.80 -2.04 -12.43
C LEU A 274 13.97 -1.85 -13.40
N SER A 275 14.70 -2.92 -13.73
CA SER A 275 15.79 -2.86 -14.71
C SER A 275 15.30 -2.41 -16.08
N SER A 276 14.15 -2.91 -16.52
CA SER A 276 13.53 -2.46 -17.79
C SER A 276 13.11 -0.99 -17.75
N PHE A 277 12.56 -0.50 -16.64
CA PHE A 277 12.18 0.90 -16.51
C PHE A 277 13.39 1.82 -16.45
N MET A 278 14.45 1.44 -15.74
CA MET A 278 15.68 2.24 -15.64
C MET A 278 16.53 2.19 -16.92
N ALA A 279 16.34 1.18 -17.77
CA ALA A 279 16.94 1.15 -19.11
C ALA A 279 16.28 2.16 -20.07
N ASP A 280 15.01 2.51 -19.85
CA ASP A 280 14.31 3.53 -20.62
C ASP A 280 14.77 4.95 -20.22
N PRO A 281 15.36 5.75 -21.13
CA PRO A 281 15.92 7.05 -20.77
C PRO A 281 14.89 8.05 -20.25
N GLU A 282 13.65 8.00 -20.76
CA GLU A 282 12.59 8.92 -20.34
C GLU A 282 12.10 8.56 -18.93
N LEU A 283 11.83 7.28 -18.66
CA LEU A 283 11.40 6.84 -17.33
C LEU A 283 12.49 7.06 -16.28
N ARG A 284 13.74 6.72 -16.60
CA ARG A 284 14.89 6.98 -15.72
C ARG A 284 15.00 8.45 -15.38
N SER A 285 14.98 9.34 -16.38
CA SER A 285 15.11 10.78 -16.15
C SER A 285 13.97 11.33 -15.30
N LEU A 286 12.73 10.88 -15.53
CA LEU A 286 11.57 11.32 -14.73
C LEU A 286 11.63 10.81 -13.29
N HIS A 287 12.11 9.57 -13.07
CA HIS A 287 12.38 9.02 -11.75
C HIS A 287 13.46 9.83 -11.01
N GLU A 288 14.60 10.07 -11.65
CA GLU A 288 15.72 10.86 -11.10
C GLU A 288 15.26 12.28 -10.72
N GLN A 289 14.51 12.96 -11.59
CA GLN A 289 13.92 14.28 -11.27
C GLN A 289 12.99 14.23 -10.06
N SER A 290 12.19 13.17 -9.93
CA SER A 290 11.33 12.96 -8.77
C SER A 290 12.15 12.73 -7.50
N VAL A 291 13.25 11.98 -7.56
CA VAL A 291 14.18 11.75 -6.45
C VAL A 291 14.85 13.07 -6.03
N GLU A 292 15.39 13.84 -6.96
CA GLU A 292 16.01 15.15 -6.70
C GLU A 292 15.01 16.13 -6.06
N TRP A 293 13.78 16.17 -6.57
CA TRP A 293 12.71 16.97 -5.97
C TRP A 293 12.45 16.53 -4.53
N TYR A 294 12.40 15.22 -4.28
CA TYR A 294 12.12 14.64 -2.96
C TYR A 294 13.22 15.00 -1.95
N GLU A 295 14.50 14.88 -2.34
CA GLU A 295 15.66 15.23 -1.52
C GLU A 295 15.72 16.73 -1.19
N ARG A 296 15.45 17.60 -2.17
CA ARG A 296 15.33 19.04 -1.93
C ARG A 296 14.19 19.34 -0.96
N ARG A 297 13.02 18.71 -1.16
CA ARG A 297 11.86 18.91 -0.29
C ARG A 297 12.13 18.44 1.14
N ILE A 298 12.86 17.34 1.32
CA ILE A 298 13.32 16.88 2.63
C ILE A 298 14.22 17.95 3.28
N THR A 299 15.18 18.50 2.52
CA THR A 299 16.10 19.51 3.04
C THR A 299 15.36 20.77 3.50
N GLU A 300 14.41 21.26 2.70
CA GLU A 300 13.53 22.37 3.06
C GLU A 300 12.75 22.08 4.35
N LEU A 301 12.10 20.93 4.45
CA LEU A 301 11.27 20.56 5.61
C LEU A 301 12.09 20.32 6.87
N ARG A 302 13.34 19.85 6.74
CA ARG A 302 14.26 19.70 7.88
C ARG A 302 14.78 21.04 8.38
N ALA A 303 14.89 22.04 7.51
CA ALA A 303 15.34 23.38 7.86
C ALA A 303 14.21 24.27 8.41
N ASP A 304 12.95 23.83 8.30
CA ASP A 304 11.77 24.55 8.78
C ASP A 304 11.74 24.59 10.32
N PRO A 305 11.84 25.78 10.95
CA PRO A 305 11.79 25.91 12.41
C PRO A 305 10.48 25.40 13.03
N GLU A 306 9.37 25.42 12.30
CA GLU A 306 8.08 24.91 12.79
C GLU A 306 8.07 23.37 12.92
N LEU A 307 8.98 22.68 12.23
CA LEU A 307 9.13 21.23 12.28
C LEU A 307 10.26 20.77 13.20
N ALA A 308 11.07 21.69 13.73
CA ALA A 308 12.25 21.36 14.54
C ALA A 308 11.92 20.45 15.74
N ASP A 309 10.85 20.75 16.47
CA ASP A 309 10.41 19.94 17.61
C ASP A 309 9.97 18.54 17.19
N LEU A 310 9.20 18.42 16.09
CA LEU A 310 8.78 17.12 15.57
C LEU A 310 9.96 16.29 15.08
N VAL A 311 10.91 16.91 14.37
CA VAL A 311 12.12 16.24 13.88
C VAL A 311 12.93 15.71 15.06
N ARG A 312 13.15 16.55 16.08
CA ARG A 312 13.84 16.15 17.31
C ARG A 312 13.11 15.02 18.03
N GLU A 313 11.80 15.12 18.21
CA GLU A 313 11.00 14.08 18.85
C GLU A 313 11.10 12.74 18.12
N ILE A 314 11.09 12.73 16.77
CA ILE A 314 11.22 11.49 15.99
C ILE A 314 12.64 10.94 16.04
N ASP A 315 13.67 11.80 15.96
CA ASP A 315 15.07 11.37 16.02
C ASP A 315 15.43 10.79 17.41
N GLU A 316 14.88 11.37 18.48
CA GLU A 316 15.03 10.87 19.85
C GLU A 316 14.13 9.66 20.14
N PHE A 317 13.08 9.45 19.35
CA PHE A 317 12.18 8.32 19.52
C PHE A 317 12.88 7.01 19.18
N ARG A 318 13.30 6.33 20.25
CA ARG A 318 13.55 4.90 20.25
C ARG A 318 12.18 4.24 20.40
N GLY A 319 11.63 3.70 19.31
CA GLY A 319 10.38 2.92 19.36
C GLY A 319 10.44 1.78 20.37
N VAL A 320 9.33 1.04 20.54
CA VAL A 320 9.32 -0.12 21.43
C VAL A 320 10.35 -1.13 20.92
N GLN A 321 11.51 -1.17 21.57
CA GLN A 321 12.57 -2.10 21.22
C GLN A 321 12.03 -3.53 21.41
N PRO A 322 12.31 -4.46 20.49
CA PRO A 322 12.01 -5.86 20.74
C PRO A 322 12.72 -6.25 22.05
N ARG A 323 11.96 -6.76 23.02
CA ARG A 323 12.57 -7.33 24.23
C ARG A 323 13.54 -8.41 23.73
N ARG A 324 14.84 -8.20 23.91
CA ARG A 324 15.83 -9.24 23.64
C ARG A 324 15.34 -10.50 24.36
N PRO A 325 15.21 -11.66 23.68
CA PRO A 325 14.91 -12.88 24.39
C PRO A 325 15.99 -13.02 25.46
N ALA A 326 15.57 -13.16 26.72
CA ALA A 326 16.49 -13.47 27.79
C ALA A 326 17.26 -14.71 27.35
N LEU A 327 18.58 -14.59 27.19
CA LEU A 327 19.42 -15.77 27.06
C LEU A 327 19.13 -16.63 28.29
N ARG A 328 18.40 -17.72 28.11
CA ARG A 328 18.44 -18.82 29.07
C ARG A 328 19.88 -19.32 29.01
N VAL A 329 20.69 -18.83 29.95
CA VAL A 329 21.91 -19.52 30.34
C VAL A 329 21.44 -20.89 30.80
N VAL A 330 21.62 -21.89 29.95
CA VAL A 330 21.54 -23.29 30.36
C VAL A 330 22.75 -23.49 31.28
N GLY A 331 22.54 -23.28 32.57
CA GLY A 331 23.49 -23.65 33.59
C GLY A 331 23.64 -25.15 33.57
N ALA A 332 24.86 -25.61 33.29
CA ALA A 332 25.27 -26.97 33.56
C ALA A 332 25.30 -27.19 35.08
N ALA A 333 24.53 -28.17 35.56
CA ALA A 333 24.79 -28.99 36.74
C ALA A 333 23.89 -30.22 36.66
#